data_AF-A0A5D4SSI9-F1
#
_entry.id   AF-A0A5D4SSI9-F1
#
_cell.length_a   1.000
_cell.length_b   1.000
_cell.length_c   1.000
_cell.angle_alpha   90.00
_cell.angle_beta   90.00
_cell.angle_gamma   90.00
#
_symmetry.space_group_name_H-M   'P 1'
#
loop_
_entity.id
_entity.type
_entity.pdbx_description
1 polymer ?
#
loop_
_entity_poly.entity_id
_entity_poly.type
_entity_poly.pdbx_seq_one_letter_code
_entity_poly.pdbx_strand_id
1 'polypeptide(L)'
;MNVTINITSSKEEQQKVAVPIEVYQAFERLKRSWSSLMPKEELNFLFLNIQLIGDFGDALTLKRFSRDNPTQYAAALAHGWKPQEDVQLAANVKNFLKQWLEDHGASDDPEAQREFANKVTLYMMGHFAKQK
;
A
#
# COMPACT_ATOMS: atom_id res chain seq x y z
N MET A 1 0.17 16.84 -32.18
CA MET A 1 -0.57 16.82 -30.90
C MET A 1 0.44 16.57 -29.80
N ASN A 2 0.75 17.58 -28.98
CA ASN A 2 1.65 17.41 -27.84
C ASN A 2 0.80 17.00 -26.63
N VAL A 3 1.05 15.80 -26.12
CA VAL A 3 0.47 15.33 -24.87
C VAL A 3 1.34 15.88 -23.74
N THR A 4 0.83 16.90 -23.05
CA THR A 4 1.44 17.40 -21.82
C THR A 4 1.10 16.43 -20.69
N ILE A 5 2.08 15.65 -20.25
CA ILE A 5 1.98 14.83 -19.05
C ILE A 5 2.16 15.77 -17.85
N ASN A 6 1.09 16.01 -17.08
CA ASN A 6 1.14 16.78 -15.84
C ASN A 6 1.91 16.00 -14.77
N ILE A 7 3.22 16.24 -14.69
CA ILE A 7 4.09 15.77 -13.59
C ILE A 7 3.95 16.74 -12.41
N THR A 8 2.81 16.70 -11.72
CA THR A 8 2.60 17.44 -10.46
C THR A 8 2.28 16.53 -9.27
N SER A 9 2.09 15.24 -9.50
CA SER A 9 1.80 14.24 -8.45
C SER A 9 3.07 13.75 -7.71
N SER A 10 4.27 14.02 -8.23
CA SER A 10 5.49 13.33 -7.78
C SER A 10 6.13 13.84 -6.48
N LYS A 11 5.88 15.09 -6.08
CA LYS A 11 6.52 15.66 -4.87
C LYS A 11 5.85 15.26 -3.56
N GLU A 12 4.53 15.11 -3.54
CA GLU A 12 3.79 14.72 -2.32
C GLU A 12 3.91 13.21 -2.02
N GLU A 13 4.03 12.36 -3.05
CA GLU A 13 4.21 10.91 -2.86
C GLU A 13 5.62 10.52 -2.40
N GLN A 14 6.63 11.35 -2.68
CA GLN A 14 8.00 11.13 -2.23
C GLN A 14 8.19 11.37 -0.73
N GLN A 15 7.34 12.20 -0.09
CA GLN A 15 7.42 12.46 1.35
C GLN A 15 6.67 11.42 2.21
N LYS A 16 5.77 10.63 1.62
CA LYS A 16 5.02 9.62 2.37
C LYS A 16 5.92 8.53 2.91
N VAL A 17 5.71 8.18 4.17
CA VAL A 17 6.48 7.15 4.87
C VAL A 17 6.00 5.76 4.45
N ALA A 18 6.91 4.92 3.99
CA ALA A 18 6.62 3.52 3.74
C ALA A 18 6.40 2.80 5.08
N VAL A 19 5.28 2.09 5.23
CA VAL A 19 4.95 1.30 6.43
C VAL A 19 4.51 -0.11 6.03
N PRO A 20 4.67 -1.12 6.91
CA PRO A 20 4.22 -2.49 6.63
C PRO A 20 2.76 -2.52 6.15
N ILE A 21 2.41 -3.49 5.30
CA ILE A 21 1.09 -3.51 4.65
C ILE A 21 -0.05 -3.59 5.66
N GLU A 22 0.14 -4.32 6.77
CA GLU A 22 -0.84 -4.44 7.85
C GLU A 22 -1.05 -3.10 8.56
N VAL A 23 0.02 -2.33 8.75
CA VAL A 23 0.01 -1.00 9.36
C VAL A 23 -0.66 0.01 8.42
N TYR A 24 -0.32 -0.02 7.13
CA TYR A 24 -0.97 0.78 6.10
C TYR A 24 -2.48 0.55 6.09
N GLN A 25 -2.90 -0.72 6.07
CA GLN A 25 -4.32 -1.07 6.07
C GLN A 25 -5.02 -0.63 7.36
N ALA A 26 -4.37 -0.78 8.52
CA ALA A 26 -4.92 -0.34 9.80
C ALA A 26 -5.15 1.19 9.81
N PHE A 27 -4.18 1.97 9.32
CA PHE A 27 -4.34 3.41 9.15
C PHE A 27 -5.52 3.76 8.23
N GLU A 28 -5.61 3.15 7.05
CA GLU A 28 -6.66 3.45 6.08
C GLU A 28 -8.06 3.06 6.58
N ARG A 29 -8.20 1.92 7.24
CA ARG A 29 -9.47 1.47 7.82
C ARG A 29 -9.91 2.38 8.96
N LEU A 30 -9.03 2.71 9.91
CA LEU A 30 -9.36 3.62 11.01
C LEU A 30 -9.65 5.03 10.51
N LYS A 31 -8.83 5.56 9.60
CA LYS A 31 -9.08 6.86 8.97
C LYS A 31 -10.46 6.88 8.32
N ARG A 32 -10.81 5.86 7.53
CA ARG A 32 -12.15 5.75 6.91
C ARG A 32 -13.26 5.69 7.95
N SER A 33 -13.17 4.80 8.92
CA SER A 33 -14.19 4.59 9.95
C SER A 33 -14.38 5.79 10.87
N TRP A 34 -13.30 6.47 11.25
CA TRP A 34 -13.36 7.59 12.18
C TRP A 34 -13.60 8.92 11.47
N SER A 35 -13.16 9.10 10.22
CA SER A 35 -13.44 10.32 9.46
C SER A 35 -14.93 10.60 9.22
N SER A 36 -15.78 9.57 9.23
CA SER A 36 -17.24 9.75 9.19
C SER A 36 -17.85 10.16 10.53
N LEU A 37 -17.11 10.01 11.63
CA LEU A 37 -17.59 10.22 12.99
C LEU A 37 -17.04 11.51 13.62
N MET A 38 -15.89 12.00 13.14
CA MET A 38 -15.23 13.17 13.73
C MET A 38 -14.44 13.99 12.70
N PRO A 39 -14.21 15.29 12.98
CA PRO A 39 -13.33 16.14 12.21
C PRO A 39 -11.88 15.63 12.14
N LYS A 40 -11.13 16.13 11.16
CA LYS A 40 -9.75 15.73 10.89
C LYS A 40 -8.82 15.99 12.08
N GLU A 41 -9.03 17.09 12.80
CA GLU A 41 -8.23 17.50 13.95
C GLU A 41 -8.39 16.51 15.11
N GLU A 42 -9.61 16.06 15.37
CA GLU A 42 -9.92 15.04 16.39
C GLU A 42 -9.33 13.68 15.99
N LEU A 43 -9.43 13.32 14.71
CA LEU A 43 -8.82 12.12 14.18
C LEU A 43 -7.28 12.13 14.37
N ASN A 44 -6.63 13.24 14.08
CA ASN A 44 -5.20 13.41 14.31
C ASN A 44 -4.86 13.27 15.79
N PHE A 45 -5.69 13.84 16.67
CA PHE A 45 -5.52 13.71 18.11
C PHE A 45 -5.62 12.25 18.57
N LEU A 46 -6.56 11.46 18.02
CA LEU A 46 -6.64 10.02 18.30
C LEU A 46 -5.40 9.27 17.85
N PHE A 47 -4.91 9.52 16.65
CA PHE A 47 -3.70 8.86 16.16
C PHE A 47 -2.45 9.21 16.98
N LEU A 48 -2.33 10.46 17.45
CA LEU A 48 -1.25 10.87 18.36
C LEU A 48 -1.34 10.16 19.71
N ASN A 49 -2.55 9.85 20.17
CA ASN A 49 -2.80 9.19 21.45
C ASN A 49 -3.08 7.68 21.32
N ILE A 50 -2.67 7.05 20.22
CA ILE A 50 -2.98 5.63 19.94
C ILE A 50 -2.50 4.68 21.05
N GLN A 51 -1.44 5.07 21.78
CA GLN A 51 -0.92 4.32 22.92
C GLN A 51 -1.94 4.17 24.07
N LEU A 52 -2.84 5.13 24.21
CA LEU A 52 -3.85 5.15 25.27
C LEU A 52 -5.16 4.46 24.90
N ILE A 53 -5.47 4.35 23.60
CA ILE A 53 -6.79 3.90 23.12
C ILE A 53 -6.76 2.60 22.30
N GLY A 54 -5.59 2.22 21.79
CA GLY A 54 -5.46 1.14 20.80
C GLY A 54 -5.32 -0.25 21.39
N ASP A 55 -6.33 -0.76 22.10
CA ASP A 55 -6.24 -2.06 22.76
C ASP A 55 -6.82 -3.24 21.96
N PHE A 56 -7.45 -2.97 20.81
CA PHE A 56 -8.03 -3.99 19.94
C PHE A 56 -7.95 -3.64 18.45
N GLY A 57 -8.08 -4.67 17.60
CA GLY A 57 -8.21 -4.54 16.15
C GLY A 57 -7.08 -3.73 15.49
N ASP A 58 -7.46 -2.90 14.51
CA ASP A 58 -6.53 -2.02 13.80
C ASP A 58 -5.81 -1.02 14.72
N ALA A 59 -6.49 -0.58 15.79
CA ALA A 59 -5.89 0.36 16.73
C ALA A 59 -4.77 -0.31 17.55
N LEU A 60 -4.90 -1.61 17.87
CA LEU A 60 -3.81 -2.41 18.46
C LEU A 60 -2.63 -2.59 17.51
N THR A 61 -2.88 -2.78 16.22
CA THR A 61 -1.82 -2.84 15.20
C THR A 61 -1.02 -1.54 15.19
N LEU A 62 -1.70 -0.40 15.17
CA LEU A 62 -1.04 0.91 15.21
C LEU A 62 -0.37 1.19 16.56
N LYS A 63 -0.95 0.76 17.69
CA LYS A 63 -0.32 0.86 19.02
C LYS A 63 0.98 0.07 19.10
N ARG A 64 1.00 -1.17 18.60
CA ARG A 64 2.22 -1.99 18.54
C ARG A 64 3.25 -1.34 17.62
N PHE A 65 2.84 -0.94 16.42
CA PHE A 65 3.76 -0.31 15.47
C PHE A 65 4.34 1.02 15.99
N SER A 66 3.53 1.87 16.63
CA SER A 66 4.00 3.12 17.22
C SER A 66 4.92 2.93 18.43
N ARG A 67 4.80 1.82 19.16
CA ARG A 67 5.74 1.46 20.23
C ARG A 67 7.05 0.92 19.66
N ASP A 68 6.95 0.04 18.66
CA ASP A 68 8.10 -0.68 18.11
C ASP A 68 8.88 0.18 17.09
N ASN A 69 8.23 1.15 16.43
CA ASN A 69 8.80 2.06 15.42
C ASN A 69 8.34 3.53 15.63
N PRO A 70 8.64 4.16 16.78
CA PRO A 70 8.06 5.45 17.17
C PRO A 70 8.38 6.59 16.21
N THR A 71 9.62 6.69 15.72
CA THR A 71 10.04 7.73 14.77
C THR A 71 9.33 7.59 13.43
N GLN A 72 9.21 6.35 12.93
CA GLN A 72 8.55 6.07 11.65
C GLN A 72 7.05 6.33 11.75
N TYR A 73 6.43 5.96 12.88
CA TYR A 73 5.03 6.27 13.15
C TYR A 73 4.77 7.78 13.20
N ALA A 74 5.58 8.54 13.95
CA ALA A 74 5.44 10.00 14.02
C ALA A 74 5.62 10.66 12.64
N ALA A 75 6.61 10.22 11.86
CA ALA A 75 6.82 10.68 10.50
C ALA A 75 5.63 10.32 9.58
N ALA A 76 5.04 9.13 9.74
CA ALA A 76 3.86 8.72 8.99
C ALA A 76 2.64 9.60 9.32
N LEU A 77 2.46 10.01 10.57
CA LEU A 77 1.39 10.95 10.94
C LEU A 77 1.61 12.34 10.35
N ALA A 78 2.85 12.82 10.29
CA ALA A 78 3.19 14.15 9.81
C ALA A 78 3.16 14.27 8.27
N HIS A 79 3.69 13.26 7.57
CA HIS A 79 3.91 13.28 6.11
C HIS A 79 2.97 12.34 5.34
N GLY A 80 2.11 11.62 6.04
CA GLY A 80 1.28 10.56 5.48
C GLY A 80 2.05 9.25 5.30
N TRP A 81 1.30 8.20 4.98
CA TRP A 81 1.80 6.83 4.84
C TRP A 81 1.53 6.27 3.45
N LYS A 82 2.36 5.29 3.06
CA LYS A 82 2.18 4.45 1.87
C LYS A 82 2.54 3.00 2.21
N PRO A 83 1.98 2.00 1.53
CA PRO A 83 2.41 0.63 1.77
C PRO A 83 3.89 0.52 1.42
N GLN A 84 4.64 -0.14 2.28
CA GLN A 84 5.97 -0.60 1.95
C GLN A 84 5.80 -1.57 0.78
N GLU A 85 6.31 -1.17 -0.38
CA GLU A 85 6.29 -2.04 -1.54
C GLU A 85 7.06 -3.31 -1.19
N ASP A 86 6.44 -4.46 -1.41
CA ASP A 86 7.22 -5.67 -1.61
C ASP A 86 7.91 -5.51 -2.96
N VAL A 87 9.09 -4.89 -2.90
CA VAL A 87 9.93 -4.60 -4.05
C VAL A 87 10.19 -5.89 -4.84
N GLN A 88 10.25 -7.04 -4.16
CA GLN A 88 10.43 -8.33 -4.81
C GLN A 88 9.17 -8.78 -5.55
N LEU A 89 7.99 -8.64 -4.95
CA LEU A 89 6.72 -8.94 -5.61
C LEU A 89 6.51 -8.04 -6.83
N ALA A 90 6.69 -6.73 -6.69
CA ALA A 90 6.54 -5.76 -7.76
C ALA A 90 7.56 -6.00 -8.89
N ALA A 91 8.82 -6.29 -8.56
CA ALA A 91 9.84 -6.65 -9.54
C ALA A 91 9.48 -7.94 -10.29
N ASN A 92 8.97 -8.96 -9.59
CA ASN A 92 8.59 -10.23 -10.20
C ASN A 92 7.37 -10.09 -11.12
N VAL A 93 6.34 -9.34 -10.72
CA VAL A 93 5.19 -9.03 -11.60
C VAL A 93 5.63 -8.22 -12.82
N LYS A 94 6.53 -7.24 -12.63
CA LYS A 94 7.11 -6.47 -13.73
C LYS A 94 7.90 -7.36 -14.70
N ASN A 95 8.64 -8.35 -14.20
CA ASN A 95 9.36 -9.31 -15.03
C ASN A 95 8.41 -10.19 -15.82
N PHE A 96 7.32 -10.68 -15.23
CA PHE A 96 6.29 -11.41 -15.97
C PHE A 96 5.69 -10.58 -17.09
N LEU A 97 5.35 -9.31 -16.82
CA LEU A 97 4.81 -8.41 -17.82
C LEU A 97 5.82 -8.16 -18.95
N LYS A 98 7.09 -7.93 -18.60
CA LYS A 98 8.16 -7.72 -19.58
C LYS A 98 8.35 -8.94 -20.47
N GLN A 99 8.45 -10.12 -19.88
CA GLN A 99 8.59 -11.37 -20.62
C GLN A 99 7.39 -11.61 -21.54
N TRP A 100 6.17 -11.36 -21.06
CA TRP A 100 4.98 -11.48 -21.90
C TRP A 100 5.00 -10.52 -23.09
N LEU A 101 5.40 -9.26 -22.88
CA LEU A 101 5.56 -8.28 -23.97
C LEU A 101 6.67 -8.66 -24.95
N GLU A 102 7.74 -9.30 -24.49
CA GLU A 102 8.82 -9.81 -25.35
C GLU A 102 8.34 -11.01 -26.19
N ASP A 103 7.61 -11.94 -25.57
CA ASP A 103 7.16 -13.18 -26.22
C ASP A 103 5.96 -12.97 -27.15
N HIS A 104 5.04 -12.05 -26.80
CA HIS A 104 3.75 -11.89 -27.48
C HIS A 104 3.51 -10.47 -28.03
N GLY A 105 4.37 -9.49 -27.75
CA GLY A 105 4.13 -8.11 -28.16
C GLY A 105 2.81 -7.54 -27.61
N ALA A 106 2.20 -6.62 -28.36
CA ALA A 106 0.82 -6.19 -28.11
C ALA A 106 -0.17 -7.15 -28.80
N SER A 107 -0.13 -8.43 -28.44
CA SER A 107 -1.04 -9.41 -29.03
C SER A 107 -2.47 -9.23 -28.52
N ASP A 108 -3.42 -9.14 -29.45
CA ASP A 108 -4.85 -9.20 -29.19
C ASP A 108 -5.37 -10.63 -29.03
N ASP A 109 -4.48 -11.64 -28.99
CA ASP A 109 -4.85 -13.04 -28.79
C ASP A 109 -5.44 -13.27 -27.38
N PRO A 110 -6.75 -13.58 -27.27
CA PRO A 110 -7.41 -13.78 -25.98
C PRO A 110 -6.83 -14.95 -25.17
N GLU A 111 -6.31 -16.00 -25.82
CA GLU A 111 -5.74 -17.14 -25.12
C GLU A 111 -4.38 -16.80 -24.49
N ALA A 112 -3.52 -16.07 -25.21
CA ALA A 112 -2.26 -15.56 -24.66
C ALA A 112 -2.47 -14.59 -23.47
N GLN A 113 -3.50 -13.74 -23.56
CA GLN A 113 -3.89 -12.84 -22.46
C GLN A 113 -4.41 -13.62 -21.26
N ARG A 114 -5.22 -14.66 -21.49
CA ARG A 114 -5.74 -15.54 -20.44
C ARG A 114 -4.63 -16.33 -19.75
N GLU A 115 -3.66 -16.85 -20.52
CA GLU A 115 -2.53 -17.58 -19.98
C GLU A 115 -1.66 -16.69 -19.08
N PHE A 116 -1.40 -15.45 -19.52
CA PHE A 116 -0.70 -14.46 -18.70
C PHE A 116 -1.45 -14.15 -17.41
N ALA A 117 -2.75 -13.87 -17.49
CA ALA A 117 -3.58 -13.59 -16.32
C ALA A 117 -3.56 -14.76 -15.33
N ASN A 118 -3.60 -16.01 -15.81
CA ASN A 118 -3.48 -17.20 -14.97
C ASN A 118 -2.10 -17.30 -14.30
N LYS A 119 -1.00 -17.07 -15.03
CA LYS A 119 0.36 -17.11 -14.48
C LYS A 119 0.55 -16.08 -13.36
N VAL A 120 0.11 -14.83 -13.60
CA VAL A 120 0.17 -13.77 -12.58
C VAL A 120 -0.70 -14.13 -11.37
N THR A 121 -1.92 -14.63 -11.59
CA THR A 121 -2.84 -15.01 -10.52
C THR A 121 -2.26 -16.12 -9.64
N LEU A 122 -1.73 -17.19 -10.24
CA LEU A 122 -1.12 -18.31 -9.50
C LEU A 122 0.08 -17.84 -8.67
N TYR A 123 0.93 -16.99 -9.25
CA TYR A 123 2.06 -16.42 -8.53
C TYR A 123 1.61 -15.56 -7.34
N MET A 124 0.63 -14.68 -7.53
CA MET A 124 0.08 -13.86 -6.44
C MET A 124 -0.57 -14.71 -5.35
N MET A 125 -1.37 -15.72 -5.71
CA MET A 125 -1.98 -16.64 -4.75
C MET A 125 -0.92 -17.38 -3.91
N GLY A 126 0.15 -17.88 -4.55
CA GLY A 126 1.25 -18.54 -3.86
C GLY A 126 2.03 -17.58 -2.94
N HIS A 127 2.18 -16.33 -3.33
CA HIS A 127 2.84 -15.31 -2.51
C HIS A 127 2.00 -14.95 -1.27
N PHE A 128 0.69 -14.71 -1.44
CA PHE A 128 -0.19 -14.38 -0.31
C PHE A 128 -0.45 -15.56 0.63
N ALA A 129 -0.42 -16.79 0.13
CA ALA A 129 -0.53 -17.98 0.98
C ALA A 129 0.65 -18.14 1.95
N LYS A 130 1.84 -17.62 1.59
CA LYS A 130 3.06 -17.67 2.41
C LYS A 130 3.17 -16.55 3.45
N GLN A 131 2.30 -15.55 3.38
CA GLN A 131 2.25 -14.42 4.34
C GLN A 131 1.22 -14.62 5.46
N LYS A 132 0.50 -15.74 5.49
CA LYS A 132 -0.37 -16.16 6.60
C LYS A 132 0.41 -16.97 7.64
#